data_AF-A0A3C0ZWY5-F1
#
_entry.id   AF-A0A3C0ZWY5-F1
#
_cell.length_a   1.000
_cell.length_b   1.000
_cell.length_c   1.000
_cell.angle_alpha   90.00
_cell.angle_beta   90.00
_cell.angle_gamma   90.00
#
_symmetry.space_group_name_H-M   'P 1'
#
loop_
_entity.id
_entity.type
_entity.pdbx_description
1 polymer ?
#
loop_
_entity_poly.entity_id
_entity_poly.type
_entity_poly.pdbx_seq_one_letter_code
_entity_poly.pdbx_strand_id
1 'polypeptide(L)'
;MAPGLETRHAAVDGMLPAGRKRTDVEARTGERPLAVFHRSPRILPRIYDGTIKIEAVPELEEEDSRSTAQAILQSIAMVIPMMLASFLMIYASRVSGYGNSIMMYSGLVMAVASGSVAAFLAVSSTSRQKKKHQEKESRRFEAYSNYLIQKTDEIREKYESNAKSLQQMYPSAESLLTEGIGPGLWNRNRRQEDFLKVRIGTGDIPFQVDIDVPEEKFYITEDQLRDKPRYIRDNFATLYDMPILLDLAEHPLIGIAGGEGGKGAIELMHVICAQLCATHSCSDVR
;
A
#
# COMPACT_ATOMS: atom_id res chain seq x y z
N MET A 1 28.80 20.65 -98.67
CA MET A 1 28.81 19.17 -98.63
C MET A 1 27.91 18.76 -97.47
N ALA A 2 26.65 18.43 -97.74
CA ALA A 2 25.80 17.62 -96.84
C ALA A 2 25.90 16.15 -97.32
N PRO A 3 25.26 15.13 -96.69
CA PRO A 3 24.47 15.06 -95.44
C PRO A 3 24.90 13.87 -94.52
N GLY A 4 24.42 13.72 -93.27
CA GLY A 4 23.18 13.03 -92.85
C GLY A 4 23.54 11.75 -92.05
N LEU A 5 22.81 11.16 -91.07
CA LEU A 5 21.45 11.21 -90.50
C LEU A 5 21.58 10.77 -89.00
N GLU A 6 20.93 11.41 -88.02
CA GLU A 6 19.57 11.17 -87.47
C GLU A 6 19.26 9.80 -86.81
N THR A 7 19.03 9.89 -85.48
CA THR A 7 17.98 9.31 -84.61
C THR A 7 17.59 7.82 -84.64
N ARG A 8 17.46 7.22 -83.43
CA ARG A 8 16.18 6.67 -82.92
C ARG A 8 16.22 6.26 -81.44
N HIS A 9 15.15 6.65 -80.74
CA HIS A 9 14.71 6.22 -79.42
C HIS A 9 14.48 4.70 -79.33
N ALA A 10 14.69 4.12 -78.14
CA ALA A 10 13.71 3.27 -77.46
C ALA A 10 14.12 3.02 -76.00
N ALA A 11 13.28 3.46 -75.08
CA ALA A 11 13.26 3.02 -73.69
C ALA A 11 12.81 1.56 -73.62
N VAL A 12 13.42 0.76 -72.75
CA VAL A 12 12.78 -0.43 -72.16
C VAL A 12 13.26 -0.56 -70.70
N ASP A 13 12.29 -0.38 -69.80
CA ASP A 13 12.30 -0.80 -68.40
C ASP A 13 12.93 -2.18 -68.18
N GLY A 14 13.64 -2.34 -67.07
CA GLY A 14 14.25 -3.62 -66.72
C GLY A 14 14.74 -3.68 -65.28
N MET A 15 13.78 -3.61 -64.36
CA MET A 15 13.88 -3.98 -62.95
C MET A 15 14.88 -5.13 -62.70
N LEU A 16 15.85 -4.93 -61.80
CA LEU A 16 16.72 -5.98 -61.26
C LEU A 16 15.88 -7.10 -60.63
N PRO A 17 15.96 -8.37 -61.07
CA PRO A 17 15.28 -9.45 -60.38
C PRO A 17 16.10 -9.96 -59.20
N ALA A 18 15.44 -9.95 -58.06
CA ALA A 18 15.77 -10.66 -56.85
C ALA A 18 15.81 -12.19 -57.07
N GLY A 19 16.60 -12.88 -56.25
CA GLY A 19 16.42 -14.31 -55.99
C GLY A 19 17.53 -15.23 -56.51
N ARG A 20 18.70 -15.23 -55.86
CA ARG A 20 19.55 -16.44 -55.87
C ARG A 20 18.95 -17.45 -54.89
N LYS A 21 18.30 -18.48 -55.43
CA LYS A 21 17.89 -19.67 -54.68
C LYS A 21 19.13 -20.33 -54.06
N ARG A 22 19.14 -20.45 -52.73
CA ARG A 22 20.06 -21.30 -51.96
C ARG A 22 19.34 -22.63 -51.72
N THR A 23 19.46 -23.64 -52.58
CA THR A 23 18.81 -24.94 -52.29
C THR A 23 19.50 -26.15 -52.95
N ASP A 24 20.84 -26.21 -52.97
CA ASP A 24 21.49 -27.32 -53.71
C ASP A 24 22.63 -28.00 -52.93
N VAL A 25 22.94 -27.57 -51.70
CA VAL A 25 24.04 -28.15 -50.88
C VAL A 25 23.53 -28.93 -49.65
N GLU A 26 22.28 -28.75 -49.23
CA GLU A 26 21.77 -29.29 -47.94
C GLU A 26 21.34 -30.77 -47.97
N ALA A 27 21.33 -31.44 -49.13
CA ALA A 27 20.76 -32.78 -49.26
C ALA A 27 21.69 -33.94 -48.86
N ARG A 28 22.91 -33.70 -48.35
CA ARG A 28 23.91 -34.77 -48.13
C ARG A 28 24.18 -35.17 -46.67
N THR A 29 23.62 -34.49 -45.66
CA THR A 29 23.95 -34.78 -44.24
C THR A 29 22.75 -35.18 -43.38
N GLY A 30 21.50 -35.09 -43.86
CA GLY A 30 20.31 -35.38 -43.03
C GLY A 30 20.12 -34.41 -41.85
N GLU A 31 21.00 -33.43 -41.70
CA GLU A 31 20.91 -32.37 -40.71
C GLU A 31 19.90 -31.32 -41.19
N ARG A 32 18.87 -31.10 -40.39
CA ARG A 32 17.93 -30.00 -40.63
C ARG A 32 18.73 -28.68 -40.58
N PRO A 33 18.53 -27.74 -41.52
CA PRO A 33 19.22 -26.47 -41.46
C PRO A 33 18.88 -25.77 -40.14
N LEU A 34 19.91 -25.40 -39.38
CA LEU A 34 19.77 -24.72 -38.11
C LEU A 34 19.07 -23.37 -38.36
N ALA A 35 17.85 -23.23 -37.87
CA ALA A 35 17.12 -21.98 -37.92
C ALA A 35 17.81 -20.95 -37.01
N VAL A 36 18.16 -19.79 -37.57
CA VAL A 36 18.77 -18.71 -36.80
C VAL A 36 17.68 -18.07 -35.93
N PHE A 37 17.81 -18.17 -34.61
CA PHE A 37 16.92 -17.54 -33.66
C PHE A 37 17.53 -16.22 -33.15
N HIS A 38 16.80 -15.12 -33.34
CA HIS A 38 17.14 -13.83 -32.75
C HIS A 38 16.32 -13.62 -31.48
N ARG A 39 17.01 -13.33 -30.37
CA ARG A 39 16.35 -13.10 -29.07
C ARG A 39 15.52 -11.82 -29.13
N SER A 40 14.27 -11.90 -28.69
CA SER A 40 13.41 -10.73 -28.55
C SER A 40 13.85 -9.88 -27.35
N PRO A 41 13.79 -8.54 -27.44
CA PRO A 41 13.97 -7.68 -26.27
C PRO A 41 12.93 -8.00 -25.19
N ARG A 42 13.38 -8.15 -23.95
CA ARG A 42 12.51 -8.43 -22.79
C ARG A 42 12.03 -7.13 -22.16
N ILE A 43 10.73 -7.05 -21.90
CA ILE A 43 10.12 -5.98 -21.09
C ILE A 43 10.14 -6.46 -19.65
N LEU A 44 10.91 -5.78 -18.79
CA LEU A 44 10.96 -6.07 -17.36
C LEU A 44 9.87 -5.25 -16.66
N PRO A 45 8.88 -5.90 -16.01
CA PRO A 45 7.91 -5.18 -15.20
C PRO A 45 8.62 -4.54 -14.00
N ARG A 46 8.14 -3.37 -13.60
CA ARG A 46 8.69 -2.65 -12.45
C ARG A 46 8.17 -3.29 -11.17
N ILE A 47 9.08 -3.65 -10.27
CA ILE A 47 8.75 -4.02 -8.89
C ILE A 47 8.76 -2.75 -8.05
N TYR A 48 7.73 -2.57 -7.23
CA TYR A 48 7.67 -1.50 -6.24
C TYR A 48 8.50 -1.89 -5.02
N ASP A 49 9.40 -1.01 -4.61
CA ASP A 49 10.43 -1.20 -3.57
C ASP A 49 10.48 -0.02 -2.57
N GLY A 50 9.40 0.75 -2.46
CA GLY A 50 9.31 1.92 -1.59
C GLY A 50 8.87 1.63 -0.16
N THR A 51 8.89 2.66 0.69
CA THR A 51 8.30 2.61 2.04
C THR A 51 6.96 3.35 2.05
N ILE A 52 5.92 2.71 2.59
CA ILE A 52 4.61 3.33 2.82
C ILE A 52 4.48 3.60 4.31
N LYS A 53 4.40 4.88 4.66
CA LYS A 53 4.20 5.32 6.05
C LYS A 53 2.72 5.41 6.37
N ILE A 54 2.28 4.71 7.40
CA ILE A 54 0.95 4.88 7.98
C ILE A 54 1.07 5.89 9.12
N GLU A 55 0.22 6.91 9.13
CA GLU A 55 0.28 7.95 10.17
C GLU A 55 -0.40 7.45 11.45
N ALA A 56 0.09 7.93 12.59
CA ALA A 56 -0.52 7.64 13.88
C ALA A 56 -1.95 8.19 13.95
N VAL A 57 -2.78 7.51 14.74
CA VAL A 57 -4.14 7.99 15.03
C VAL A 57 -4.04 9.42 15.58
N PRO A 58 -4.79 10.40 15.03
CA PRO A 58 -4.81 11.76 15.58
C PRO A 58 -5.07 11.71 17.08
N GLU A 59 -4.34 12.47 17.88
CA GLU A 59 -4.55 12.47 19.33
C GLU A 59 -5.94 13.02 19.68
N LEU A 60 -6.57 12.45 20.70
CA LEU A 60 -7.77 13.05 21.29
C LEU A 60 -7.34 14.37 21.92
N GLU A 61 -8.00 15.46 21.54
CA GLU A 61 -7.95 16.69 22.35
C GLU A 61 -8.46 16.29 23.74
N GLU A 62 -7.59 16.32 24.75
CA GLU A 62 -8.00 16.12 26.14
C GLU A 62 -9.20 17.03 26.40
N GLU A 63 -10.20 16.51 27.12
CA GLU A 63 -11.34 17.33 27.52
C GLU A 63 -10.78 18.63 28.10
N ASP A 64 -11.12 19.75 27.46
CA ASP A 64 -10.70 21.06 27.95
C ASP A 64 -11.47 21.29 29.25
N SER A 65 -10.95 20.72 30.32
CA SER A 65 -11.47 20.81 31.68
C SER A 65 -11.51 22.26 32.14
N ARG A 66 -10.77 23.14 31.45
CA ARG A 66 -10.90 24.59 31.59
C ARG A 66 -12.23 25.08 31.05
N SER A 67 -12.78 24.55 29.95
CA SER A 67 -14.09 24.94 29.45
C SER A 67 -15.24 24.50 30.38
N THR A 68 -15.17 23.30 30.96
CA THR A 68 -16.17 22.85 31.94
C THR A 68 -16.03 23.61 33.27
N ALA A 69 -14.80 23.80 33.76
CA ALA A 69 -14.54 24.59 34.96
C ALA A 69 -14.89 26.07 34.76
N GLN A 70 -14.68 26.65 33.57
CA GLN A 70 -15.02 28.02 33.24
C GLN A 70 -16.53 28.20 33.04
N ALA A 71 -17.24 27.21 32.50
CA ALA A 71 -18.70 27.21 32.45
C ALA A 71 -19.31 27.13 33.87
N ILE A 72 -18.73 26.30 34.75
CA ILE A 72 -19.10 26.23 36.16
C ILE A 72 -18.74 27.54 36.88
N LEU A 73 -17.56 28.09 36.64
CA LEU A 73 -17.08 29.34 37.24
C LEU A 73 -17.92 30.54 36.80
N GLN A 74 -18.31 30.66 35.53
CA GLN A 74 -19.24 31.70 35.06
C GLN A 74 -20.62 31.56 35.71
N SER A 75 -21.09 30.33 35.90
CA SER A 75 -22.37 30.07 36.59
C SER A 75 -22.28 30.47 38.06
N ILE A 76 -21.18 30.16 38.73
CA ILE A 76 -20.92 30.52 40.13
C ILE A 76 -20.69 32.04 40.29
N ALA A 77 -19.95 32.67 39.37
CA ALA A 77 -19.62 34.09 39.39
C ALA A 77 -20.86 35.00 39.25
N MET A 78 -21.94 34.53 38.65
CA MET A 78 -23.22 35.26 38.62
C MET A 78 -24.07 35.05 39.88
N VAL A 79 -23.95 33.88 40.54
CA VAL A 79 -24.73 33.56 41.76
C VAL A 79 -24.12 34.22 43.01
N ILE A 80 -22.79 34.30 43.11
CA ILE A 80 -22.08 34.86 44.29
C ILE A 80 -22.47 36.32 44.60
N PRO A 81 -22.45 37.28 43.65
CA PRO A 81 -22.77 38.67 43.93
C PRO A 81 -24.22 38.86 44.38
N MET A 82 -25.14 38.08 43.80
CA MET A 82 -26.56 38.15 44.16
C MET A 82 -26.81 37.53 45.55
N MET A 83 -26.20 36.38 45.86
CA MET A 83 -26.24 35.79 47.20
C MET A 83 -25.66 36.73 48.26
N LEU A 84 -24.52 37.37 47.97
CA LEU A 84 -23.87 38.32 48.86
C LEU A 84 -24.73 39.58 49.08
N ALA A 85 -25.33 40.11 48.01
CA ALA A 85 -26.24 41.26 48.09
C ALA A 85 -27.50 40.93 48.90
N SER A 86 -28.11 39.77 48.70
CA SER A 86 -29.26 39.31 49.50
C SER A 86 -28.88 39.10 50.96
N PHE A 87 -27.70 38.54 51.25
CA PHE A 87 -27.22 38.33 52.61
C PHE A 87 -26.96 39.65 53.35
N LEU A 88 -26.28 40.60 52.69
CA LEU A 88 -26.05 41.94 53.23
C LEU A 88 -27.36 42.69 53.48
N MET A 89 -28.37 42.55 52.61
CA MET A 89 -29.68 43.16 52.82
C MET A 89 -30.41 42.57 54.03
N ILE A 90 -30.34 41.26 54.25
CA ILE A 90 -30.94 40.59 55.41
C ILE A 90 -30.22 40.99 56.71
N TYR A 91 -28.89 41.11 56.67
CA TYR A 91 -28.12 41.56 57.83
C TYR A 91 -28.41 43.04 58.15
N ALA A 92 -28.42 43.90 57.13
CA ALA A 92 -28.73 45.32 57.27
C ALA A 92 -30.17 45.55 57.77
N SER A 93 -31.15 44.76 57.31
CA SER A 93 -32.54 44.88 57.77
C SER A 93 -32.73 44.42 59.23
N ARG A 94 -31.94 43.45 59.72
CA ARG A 94 -31.92 43.08 61.14
C ARG A 94 -31.28 44.11 62.04
N VAL A 95 -30.25 44.82 61.58
CA VAL A 95 -29.52 45.82 62.38
C VAL A 95 -30.20 47.20 62.34
N SER A 96 -30.86 47.56 61.23
CA SER A 96 -31.48 48.89 61.04
C SER A 96 -32.97 48.98 61.41
N GLY A 97 -33.63 47.86 61.76
CA GLY A 97 -35.02 47.87 62.25
C GLY A 97 -36.09 48.29 61.22
N TYR A 98 -35.75 48.33 59.92
CA TYR A 98 -36.68 48.76 58.87
C TYR A 98 -37.62 47.60 58.47
N GLY A 99 -38.86 47.64 58.95
CA GLY A 99 -39.89 46.61 58.77
C GLY A 99 -40.51 46.53 57.38
N ASN A 100 -39.73 46.23 56.34
CA ASN A 100 -40.24 45.95 55.00
C ASN A 100 -40.14 44.45 54.67
N SER A 101 -41.09 43.67 55.18
CA SER A 101 -41.26 42.23 54.88
C SER A 101 -41.31 41.94 53.37
N ILE A 102 -41.83 42.85 52.56
CA ILE A 102 -41.94 42.74 51.10
C ILE A 102 -40.55 42.65 50.41
N MET A 103 -39.55 43.38 50.94
CA MET A 103 -38.20 43.42 50.35
C MET A 103 -37.40 42.15 50.67
N MET A 104 -37.70 41.52 51.81
CA MET A 104 -37.09 40.25 52.22
C MET A 104 -37.64 39.07 51.41
N TYR A 105 -38.96 39.04 51.14
CA TYR A 105 -39.57 38.02 50.28
C TYR A 105 -39.18 38.16 48.80
N SER A 106 -39.07 39.38 48.28
CA SER A 106 -38.66 39.61 46.89
C SER A 106 -37.21 39.17 46.63
N GLY A 107 -36.30 39.40 47.59
CA GLY A 107 -34.91 38.94 47.51
C GLY A 107 -34.79 37.40 47.51
N LEU A 108 -35.60 36.71 48.30
CA LEU A 108 -35.62 35.24 48.35
C LEU A 108 -36.16 34.64 47.04
N VAL A 109 -37.27 35.17 46.52
CA VAL A 109 -37.86 34.72 45.25
C VAL A 109 -36.90 34.97 44.07
N MET A 110 -36.22 36.13 44.05
CA MET A 110 -35.24 36.44 43.03
C MET A 110 -34.03 35.50 43.07
N ALA A 111 -33.56 35.13 44.27
CA ALA A 111 -32.43 34.21 44.45
C ALA A 111 -32.75 32.77 44.01
N VAL A 112 -33.96 32.29 44.28
CA VAL A 112 -34.41 30.95 43.82
C VAL A 112 -34.63 30.94 42.31
N ALA A 113 -35.22 32.01 41.76
CA ALA A 113 -35.40 32.15 40.32
C ALA A 113 -34.07 32.22 39.56
N SER A 114 -33.08 32.96 40.06
CA SER A 114 -31.76 33.03 39.41
C SER A 114 -30.95 31.73 39.56
N GLY A 115 -31.01 31.08 40.73
CA GLY A 115 -30.35 29.79 40.96
C GLY A 115 -30.87 28.67 40.05
N SER A 116 -32.18 28.63 39.80
CA SER A 116 -32.80 27.67 38.88
C SER A 116 -32.40 27.91 37.42
N VAL A 117 -32.34 29.18 36.98
CA VAL A 117 -31.85 29.54 35.64
C VAL A 117 -30.38 29.18 35.48
N ALA A 118 -29.54 29.45 36.49
CA ALA A 118 -28.12 29.09 36.47
C ALA A 118 -27.90 27.57 36.40
N ALA A 119 -28.65 26.80 37.19
CA ALA A 119 -28.61 25.33 37.15
C ALA A 119 -29.04 24.79 35.78
N PHE A 120 -30.10 25.35 35.19
CA PHE A 120 -30.56 24.95 33.86
C PHE A 120 -29.53 25.24 32.76
N LEU A 121 -28.85 26.39 32.82
CA LEU A 121 -27.77 26.74 31.88
C LEU A 121 -26.53 25.87 32.07
N ALA A 122 -26.16 25.51 33.31
CA ALA A 122 -25.06 24.60 33.59
C ALA A 122 -25.31 23.17 33.06
N VAL A 123 -26.53 22.64 33.25
CA VAL A 123 -26.90 21.31 32.76
C VAL A 123 -26.99 21.28 31.22
N SER A 124 -27.56 22.33 30.61
CA SER A 124 -27.70 22.40 29.15
C SER A 124 -26.35 22.62 28.44
N SER A 125 -25.44 23.41 29.00
CA SER A 125 -24.07 23.59 28.47
C SER A 125 -23.27 22.29 28.55
N THR A 126 -23.33 21.58 29.68
CA THR A 126 -22.68 20.27 29.86
C THR A 126 -23.19 19.25 28.83
N SER A 127 -24.51 19.16 28.64
CA SER A 127 -25.10 18.25 27.66
C SER A 127 -24.70 18.59 26.22
N ARG A 128 -24.65 19.88 25.86
CA ARG A 128 -24.18 20.34 24.54
C ARG A 128 -22.70 20.05 24.33
N GLN A 129 -21.88 20.16 25.37
CA GLN A 129 -20.46 19.86 25.33
C GLN A 129 -20.20 18.36 25.14
N LYS A 130 -20.93 17.50 25.86
CA LYS A 130 -20.91 16.05 25.65
C LYS A 130 -21.27 15.66 24.22
N LYS A 131 -22.35 16.25 23.67
CA LYS A 131 -22.76 16.00 22.28
C LYS A 131 -21.70 16.46 21.27
N LYS A 132 -21.13 17.66 21.45
CA LYS A 132 -20.04 18.15 20.60
C LYS A 132 -18.79 17.27 20.67
N HIS A 133 -18.48 16.73 21.85
CA HIS A 133 -17.36 15.82 22.03
C HIS A 133 -17.58 14.51 21.27
N GLN A 134 -18.75 13.88 21.43
CA GLN A 134 -19.11 12.68 20.68
C GLN A 134 -19.11 12.90 19.15
N GLU A 135 -19.59 14.06 18.68
CA GLU A 135 -19.54 14.40 17.26
C GLU A 135 -18.09 14.58 16.76
N LYS A 136 -17.20 15.19 17.56
CA LYS A 136 -15.77 15.29 17.24
C LYS A 136 -15.09 13.92 17.20
N GLU A 137 -15.36 13.06 18.17
CA GLU A 137 -14.82 11.70 18.23
C GLU A 137 -15.27 10.86 17.03
N SER A 138 -16.56 10.94 16.69
CA SER A 138 -17.12 10.24 15.52
C SER A 138 -16.47 10.72 14.22
N ARG A 139 -16.31 12.03 14.03
CA ARG A 139 -15.63 12.59 12.85
C ARG A 139 -14.16 12.16 12.77
N ARG A 140 -13.45 12.13 13.91
CA ARG A 140 -12.07 11.61 13.99
C ARG A 140 -12.02 10.14 13.57
N PHE A 141 -12.93 9.33 14.10
CA PHE A 141 -13.01 7.91 13.79
C PHE A 141 -13.27 7.67 12.30
N GLU A 142 -14.23 8.39 11.73
CA GLU A 142 -14.59 8.28 10.31
C GLU A 142 -13.45 8.74 9.41
N ALA A 143 -12.85 9.91 9.70
CA ALA A 143 -11.74 10.45 8.91
C ALA A 143 -10.52 9.52 8.91
N TYR A 144 -10.13 9.00 10.09
CA TYR A 144 -8.99 8.10 10.19
C TYR A 144 -9.30 6.71 9.61
N SER A 145 -10.51 6.19 9.79
CA SER A 145 -10.91 4.92 9.15
C SER A 145 -10.86 5.03 7.62
N ASN A 146 -11.35 6.13 7.06
CA ASN A 146 -11.28 6.39 5.62
C ASN A 146 -9.83 6.49 5.13
N TYR A 147 -8.96 7.15 5.90
CA TYR A 147 -7.52 7.20 5.62
C TYR A 147 -6.88 5.79 5.59
N LEU A 148 -7.20 4.95 6.58
CA LEU A 148 -6.69 3.57 6.63
C LEU A 148 -7.17 2.73 5.45
N ILE A 149 -8.42 2.89 5.03
CA ILE A 149 -8.96 2.20 3.84
C ILE A 149 -8.17 2.63 2.60
N GLN A 150 -8.00 3.93 2.39
CA GLN A 150 -7.24 4.46 1.25
C GLN A 150 -5.80 3.93 1.23
N LYS A 151 -5.13 3.89 2.38
CA LYS A 151 -3.78 3.34 2.51
C LYS A 151 -3.73 1.84 2.26
N THR A 152 -4.72 1.11 2.75
CA THR A 152 -4.84 -0.33 2.52
C THR A 152 -5.01 -0.64 1.04
N ASP A 153 -5.82 0.13 0.32
CA ASP A 153 -6.02 -0.06 -1.11
C ASP A 153 -4.76 0.29 -1.91
N GLU A 154 -4.02 1.35 -1.53
CA GLU A 154 -2.71 1.68 -2.10
C GLU A 154 -1.69 0.53 -1.92
N ILE A 155 -1.67 -0.08 -0.72
CA ILE A 155 -0.80 -1.23 -0.41
C ILE A 155 -1.23 -2.45 -1.23
N ARG A 156 -2.54 -2.73 -1.30
CA ARG A 156 -3.09 -3.86 -2.05
C ARG A 156 -2.75 -3.78 -3.54
N GLU A 157 -2.88 -2.60 -4.15
CA GLU A 157 -2.56 -2.41 -5.56
C GLU A 157 -1.08 -2.73 -5.84
N LYS A 158 -0.17 -2.27 -4.99
CA LYS A 158 1.27 -2.57 -5.11
C LYS A 158 1.56 -4.04 -4.83
N TYR A 159 0.88 -4.65 -3.87
CA TYR A 159 0.99 -6.08 -3.55
C TYR A 159 0.61 -6.94 -4.75
N GLU A 160 -0.57 -6.70 -5.34
CA GLU A 160 -1.05 -7.44 -6.52
C GLU A 160 -0.16 -7.20 -7.75
N SER A 161 0.30 -5.96 -7.94
CA SER A 161 1.19 -5.63 -9.06
C SER A 161 2.55 -6.30 -8.94
N ASN A 162 3.16 -6.32 -7.75
CA ASN A 162 4.41 -7.06 -7.50
C ASN A 162 4.22 -8.56 -7.67
N ALA A 163 3.15 -9.12 -7.09
CA ALA A 163 2.82 -10.54 -7.23
C ALA A 163 2.72 -10.96 -8.70
N LYS A 164 1.92 -10.22 -9.48
CA LYS A 164 1.75 -10.46 -10.92
C LYS A 164 3.07 -10.32 -11.68
N SER A 165 3.85 -9.28 -11.36
CA SER A 165 5.14 -9.03 -12.01
C SER A 165 6.14 -10.16 -11.75
N LEU A 166 6.21 -10.67 -10.51
CA LEU A 166 7.05 -11.81 -10.16
C LEU A 166 6.61 -13.09 -10.86
N GLN A 167 5.31 -13.39 -10.88
CA GLN A 167 4.79 -14.56 -11.60
C GLN A 167 5.04 -14.49 -13.11
N GLN A 168 4.95 -13.30 -13.71
CA GLN A 168 5.27 -13.08 -15.12
C GLN A 168 6.77 -13.18 -15.43
N MET A 169 7.64 -12.71 -14.54
CA MET A 169 9.09 -12.81 -14.71
C MET A 169 9.61 -14.24 -14.52
N TYR A 170 8.96 -15.01 -13.65
CA TYR A 170 9.37 -16.35 -13.26
C TYR A 170 8.24 -17.38 -13.48
N PRO A 171 7.89 -17.65 -14.76
CA PRO A 171 6.88 -18.65 -15.10
C PRO A 171 7.34 -20.05 -14.66
N SER A 172 6.37 -20.97 -14.54
CA SER A 172 6.67 -22.37 -14.25
C SER A 172 7.43 -23.03 -15.41
N ALA A 173 8.19 -24.10 -15.11
CA ALA A 173 8.87 -24.87 -16.14
C ALA A 173 7.90 -25.43 -17.19
N GLU A 174 6.73 -25.88 -16.76
CA GLU A 174 5.67 -26.36 -17.64
C GLU A 174 5.20 -25.27 -18.62
N SER A 175 4.99 -24.03 -18.13
CA SER A 175 4.56 -22.91 -18.99
C SER A 175 5.61 -22.58 -20.03
N LEU A 176 6.90 -22.60 -19.66
CA LEU A 176 8.01 -22.34 -20.58
C LEU A 176 8.13 -23.41 -21.67
N LEU A 177 8.00 -24.68 -21.30
CA LEU A 177 8.04 -25.79 -22.25
C LEU A 177 6.84 -25.80 -23.20
N THR A 178 5.67 -25.36 -22.72
CA THR A 178 4.45 -25.27 -23.53
C THR A 178 4.55 -24.17 -24.59
N GLU A 179 5.17 -23.03 -24.27
CA GLU A 179 5.40 -21.94 -25.24
C GLU A 179 6.34 -22.37 -26.38
N GLY A 180 7.34 -23.21 -26.08
CA GLY A 180 8.28 -23.74 -27.06
C GLY A 180 9.18 -22.63 -27.64
N ILE A 181 9.08 -22.40 -28.95
CA ILE A 181 9.84 -21.33 -29.64
C ILE A 181 8.98 -20.07 -29.64
N GLY A 182 9.15 -19.23 -28.62
CA GLY A 182 8.45 -17.97 -28.45
C GLY A 182 9.35 -16.83 -27.98
N PRO A 183 8.78 -15.63 -27.74
CA PRO A 183 9.52 -14.49 -27.19
C PRO A 183 10.15 -14.76 -25.83
N GLY A 184 9.64 -15.74 -25.07
CA GLY A 184 10.21 -16.18 -23.80
C GLY A 184 11.51 -16.99 -23.92
N LEU A 185 11.81 -17.55 -25.09
CA LEU A 185 12.99 -18.39 -25.30
C LEU A 185 14.28 -17.56 -25.25
N TRP A 186 15.23 -17.98 -24.42
CA TRP A 186 16.54 -17.35 -24.24
C TRP A 186 16.46 -15.86 -23.87
N ASN A 187 15.41 -15.47 -23.15
CA ASN A 187 15.11 -14.08 -22.82
C ASN A 187 16.00 -13.47 -21.72
N ARG A 188 16.84 -14.28 -21.05
CA ARG A 188 17.75 -13.83 -19.99
C ARG A 188 19.15 -13.52 -20.52
N ASN A 189 19.72 -12.42 -20.03
CA ASN A 189 21.05 -11.95 -20.42
C ASN A 189 21.95 -11.80 -19.19
N ARG A 190 23.26 -12.01 -19.36
CA ARG A 190 24.31 -11.86 -18.33
C ARG A 190 24.33 -10.50 -17.63
N ARG A 191 23.79 -9.46 -18.27
CA ARG A 191 23.70 -8.10 -17.71
C ARG A 191 22.49 -7.87 -16.83
N GLN A 192 21.53 -8.79 -16.81
CA GLN A 192 20.32 -8.68 -15.99
C GLN A 192 20.57 -9.27 -14.60
N GLU A 193 19.97 -8.67 -13.58
CA GLU A 193 20.08 -9.12 -12.19
C GLU A 193 19.43 -10.50 -11.93
N ASP A 194 18.61 -10.98 -12.86
CA ASP A 194 17.97 -12.29 -12.79
C ASP A 194 18.63 -13.35 -13.68
N PHE A 195 19.86 -13.07 -14.14
CA PHE A 195 20.68 -14.08 -14.78
C PHE A 195 20.95 -15.24 -13.81
N LEU A 196 20.80 -16.48 -14.29
CA LEU A 196 20.95 -17.72 -13.49
C LEU A 196 20.03 -17.88 -12.27
N LYS A 197 19.00 -17.05 -12.10
CA LYS A 197 17.95 -17.27 -11.09
C LYS A 197 16.91 -18.27 -11.57
N VAL A 198 16.79 -19.42 -10.94
CA VAL A 198 15.89 -20.51 -11.38
C VAL A 198 14.77 -20.71 -10.37
N ARG A 199 13.54 -20.94 -10.84
CA ARG A 199 12.39 -21.15 -9.95
C ARG A 199 12.31 -22.61 -9.52
N ILE A 200 12.54 -22.87 -8.24
CA ILE A 200 12.52 -24.23 -7.67
C ILE A 200 11.16 -24.65 -7.12
N GLY A 201 10.26 -23.70 -6.89
CA GLY A 201 8.94 -24.00 -6.32
C GLY A 201 8.05 -22.77 -6.17
N THR A 202 7.06 -22.92 -5.31
CA THR A 202 6.13 -21.87 -4.89
C THR A 202 6.15 -21.81 -3.36
N GLY A 203 6.15 -20.61 -2.80
CA GLY A 203 6.17 -20.40 -1.37
C GLY A 203 6.07 -18.93 -1.02
N ASP A 204 6.27 -18.64 0.25
CA ASP A 204 6.03 -17.32 0.81
C ASP A 204 7.33 -16.50 0.79
N ILE A 205 7.24 -15.26 0.32
CA ILE A 205 8.37 -14.31 0.28
C ILE A 205 8.00 -13.02 1.01
N PRO A 206 8.96 -12.34 1.65
CA PRO A 206 8.70 -11.02 2.21
C PRO A 206 8.27 -10.04 1.11
N PHE A 207 7.28 -9.20 1.42
CA PHE A 207 6.83 -8.16 0.52
C PHE A 207 7.94 -7.11 0.33
N GLN A 208 8.18 -6.68 -0.90
CA GLN A 208 9.30 -5.78 -1.24
C GLN A 208 9.07 -4.33 -0.79
N VAL A 209 7.81 -3.95 -0.51
CA VAL A 209 7.45 -2.62 -0.04
C VAL A 209 7.39 -2.65 1.49
N ASP A 210 8.19 -1.81 2.13
CA ASP A 210 8.21 -1.69 3.58
C ASP A 210 7.02 -0.88 4.09
N ILE A 211 6.33 -1.36 5.11
CA ILE A 211 5.15 -0.71 5.71
C ILE A 211 5.56 -0.18 7.07
N ASP A 212 5.90 1.12 7.10
CA ASP A 212 6.32 1.84 8.30
C ASP A 212 5.07 2.22 9.11
N VAL A 213 4.95 1.61 10.29
CA VAL A 213 3.84 1.79 11.22
C VAL A 213 4.37 2.45 12.49
N PRO A 214 3.65 3.44 13.06
CA PRO A 214 4.05 4.09 14.29
C PRO A 214 4.22 3.09 15.43
N GLU A 215 5.27 3.28 16.22
CA GLU A 215 5.54 2.46 17.41
C GLU A 215 4.41 2.57 18.45
N GLU A 216 4.17 1.46 19.15
CA GLU A 216 3.23 1.41 20.27
C GLU A 216 3.77 2.23 21.43
N LYS A 217 3.19 3.41 21.63
CA LYS A 217 3.35 4.15 22.87
C LYS A 217 2.36 3.60 23.90
N PHE A 218 2.80 3.53 25.16
CA PHE A 218 1.91 3.20 26.27
C PHE A 218 0.91 4.34 26.48
N TYR A 219 -0.38 4.02 26.42
CA TYR A 219 -1.46 4.96 26.72
C TYR A 219 -2.38 4.36 27.77
N ILE A 220 -2.94 5.24 28.61
CA ILE A 220 -3.89 4.88 29.67
C ILE A 220 -5.26 4.49 29.07
N THR A 221 -5.58 5.00 27.87
CA THR A 221 -6.84 4.75 27.17
C THR A 221 -6.63 3.85 25.96
N GLU A 222 -7.37 2.75 25.91
CA GLU A 222 -7.40 1.80 24.79
C GLU A 222 -8.26 2.37 23.64
N ASP A 223 -7.68 2.50 22.44
CA ASP A 223 -8.37 3.01 21.24
C ASP A 223 -8.31 1.93 20.16
N GLN A 224 -9.49 1.44 19.75
CA GLN A 224 -9.64 0.36 18.76
C GLN A 224 -9.03 0.69 17.39
N LEU A 225 -8.75 1.96 17.09
CA LEU A 225 -8.11 2.36 15.83
C LEU A 225 -6.59 2.20 15.84
N ARG A 226 -5.95 2.06 17.00
CA ARG A 226 -4.49 2.00 17.11
C ARG A 226 -3.89 0.69 16.65
N ASP A 227 -4.59 -0.42 16.83
CA ASP A 227 -4.10 -1.74 16.41
C ASP A 227 -4.25 -1.99 14.90
N LYS A 228 -5.13 -1.22 14.23
CA LYS A 228 -5.45 -1.45 12.80
C LYS A 228 -4.24 -1.26 11.87
N PRO A 229 -3.41 -0.19 12.00
CA PRO A 229 -2.17 -0.07 11.24
C PRO A 229 -1.24 -1.29 11.35
N ARG A 230 -1.09 -1.84 12.56
CA ARG A 230 -0.27 -3.04 12.81
C ARG A 230 -0.84 -4.25 12.09
N TYR A 231 -2.16 -4.45 12.19
CA TYR A 231 -2.84 -5.53 11.48
C TYR A 231 -2.70 -5.43 9.95
N ILE A 232 -2.73 -4.21 9.40
CA ILE A 232 -2.48 -3.99 7.97
C ILE A 232 -1.05 -4.39 7.61
N ARG A 233 -0.05 -3.93 8.35
CA ARG A 233 1.35 -4.32 8.13
C ARG A 233 1.52 -5.83 8.17
N ASP A 234 1.03 -6.49 9.21
CA ASP A 234 1.25 -7.93 9.41
C ASP A 234 0.57 -8.77 8.32
N ASN A 235 -0.61 -8.33 7.82
CA ASN A 235 -1.30 -9.01 6.72
C ASN A 235 -0.59 -8.89 5.37
N PHE A 236 0.01 -7.73 5.09
CA PHE A 236 0.67 -7.46 3.81
C PHE A 236 2.19 -7.64 3.86
N ALA A 237 2.75 -8.04 5.01
CA ALA A 237 4.19 -8.26 5.18
C ALA A 237 4.73 -9.39 4.30
N THR A 238 3.90 -10.36 3.94
CA THR A 238 4.30 -11.56 3.20
C THR A 238 3.47 -11.72 1.94
N LEU A 239 4.13 -11.92 0.80
CA LEU A 239 3.52 -12.35 -0.44
C LEU A 239 3.39 -13.87 -0.44
N TYR A 240 2.16 -14.35 -0.49
CA TYR A 240 1.84 -15.78 -0.54
C TYR A 240 1.87 -16.33 -1.97
N ASP A 241 2.16 -17.62 -2.10
CA ASP A 241 2.14 -18.37 -3.37
C ASP A 241 3.04 -17.79 -4.49
N MET A 242 4.23 -17.30 -4.11
CA MET A 242 5.19 -16.69 -5.01
C MET A 242 6.26 -17.66 -5.51
N PRO A 243 6.82 -17.44 -6.71
CA PRO A 243 7.91 -18.26 -7.23
C PRO A 243 9.17 -18.12 -6.36
N ILE A 244 9.61 -19.22 -5.74
CA ILE A 244 10.86 -19.27 -4.98
C ILE A 244 12.02 -19.48 -5.94
N LEU A 245 13.02 -18.62 -5.83
CA LEU A 245 14.17 -18.58 -6.72
C LEU A 245 15.42 -19.09 -6.04
N LEU A 246 16.21 -19.85 -6.79
CA LEU A 246 17.55 -20.26 -6.44
C LEU A 246 18.52 -19.48 -7.33
N ASP A 247 19.43 -18.72 -6.73
CA ASP A 247 20.48 -18.02 -7.44
C ASP A 247 21.71 -18.94 -7.60
N LEU A 248 21.94 -19.43 -8.82
CA LEU A 248 23.08 -20.29 -9.14
C LEU A 248 24.38 -19.49 -9.32
N ALA A 249 24.30 -18.17 -9.52
CA ALA A 249 25.47 -17.32 -9.64
C ALA A 249 26.07 -17.02 -8.27
N GLU A 250 25.21 -16.79 -7.26
CA GLU A 250 25.62 -16.59 -5.87
C GLU A 250 26.09 -17.90 -5.20
N HIS A 251 25.48 -19.03 -5.55
CA HIS A 251 25.78 -20.33 -4.96
C HIS A 251 26.40 -21.29 -5.99
N PRO A 252 27.73 -21.38 -6.07
CA PRO A 252 28.41 -22.17 -7.11
C PRO A 252 28.31 -23.69 -6.90
N LEU A 253 28.00 -24.14 -5.69
CA LEU A 253 27.83 -25.56 -5.35
C LEU A 253 26.49 -25.78 -4.66
N ILE A 254 25.64 -26.59 -5.28
CA ILE A 254 24.30 -26.90 -4.78
C ILE A 254 24.16 -28.42 -4.72
N GLY A 255 23.86 -28.95 -3.54
CA GLY A 255 23.52 -30.35 -3.35
C GLY A 255 22.01 -30.52 -3.25
N ILE A 256 21.44 -31.45 -4.02
CA ILE A 256 20.02 -31.78 -3.96
C ILE A 256 19.87 -33.15 -3.29
N ALA A 257 19.22 -33.18 -2.14
CA ALA A 257 18.89 -34.41 -1.43
C ALA A 257 17.41 -34.77 -1.67
N GLY A 258 17.13 -36.05 -1.89
CA GLY A 258 15.79 -36.58 -2.14
C GLY A 258 15.49 -37.80 -1.30
N GLY A 259 14.27 -38.33 -1.43
CA GLY A 259 13.85 -39.55 -0.74
C GLY A 259 14.54 -40.81 -1.28
N GLU A 260 14.00 -41.97 -0.93
CA GLU A 260 14.50 -43.27 -1.40
C GLU A 260 14.68 -43.29 -2.93
N GLY A 261 15.85 -43.72 -3.40
CA GLY A 261 16.20 -43.71 -4.83
C GLY A 261 16.38 -42.32 -5.46
N GLY A 262 16.49 -41.24 -4.68
CA GLY A 262 16.64 -39.87 -5.20
C GLY A 262 15.33 -39.26 -5.71
N LYS A 263 14.19 -39.83 -5.34
CA LYS A 263 12.86 -39.31 -5.70
C LYS A 263 12.69 -37.87 -5.20
N GLY A 264 12.11 -37.01 -6.03
CA GLY A 264 12.02 -35.56 -5.79
C GLY A 264 13.29 -34.79 -6.19
N ALA A 265 14.48 -35.31 -5.88
CA ALA A 265 15.74 -34.66 -6.28
C ALA A 265 15.95 -34.71 -7.80
N ILE A 266 15.69 -35.87 -8.43
CA ILE A 266 15.78 -36.04 -9.88
C ILE A 266 14.72 -35.18 -10.60
N GLU A 267 13.52 -35.09 -10.05
CA GLU A 267 12.45 -34.26 -10.60
C GLU A 267 12.82 -32.78 -10.55
N LEU A 268 13.32 -32.30 -9.41
CA LEU A 268 13.79 -30.92 -9.26
C LEU A 268 14.98 -30.63 -10.19
N MET A 269 15.92 -31.57 -10.34
CA MET A 269 17.02 -31.45 -11.29
C MET A 269 16.50 -31.26 -12.73
N HIS A 270 15.54 -32.08 -13.16
CA HIS A 270 14.94 -31.92 -14.49
C HIS A 270 14.23 -30.58 -14.66
N VAL A 271 13.51 -30.10 -13.65
CA VAL A 271 12.86 -28.79 -13.65
C VAL A 271 13.90 -27.67 -13.82
N ILE A 272 14.98 -27.70 -13.03
CA ILE A 272 16.07 -26.72 -13.11
C ILE A 272 16.71 -26.74 -14.50
N CYS A 273 17.07 -27.92 -15.02
CA CYS A 273 17.66 -28.05 -16.35
C CYS A 273 16.72 -27.55 -17.44
N ALA A 274 15.43 -27.90 -17.39
CA ALA A 274 14.44 -27.45 -18.38
C ALA A 274 14.31 -25.92 -18.38
N GLN A 275 14.26 -25.30 -17.20
CA GLN A 275 14.18 -23.84 -17.08
C GLN A 275 15.45 -23.14 -17.58
N LEU A 276 16.64 -23.67 -17.25
CA LEU A 276 17.91 -23.14 -17.76
C LEU A 276 17.98 -23.21 -19.29
N CYS A 277 17.63 -24.36 -19.87
CA CYS A 277 17.62 -24.53 -21.33
C CYS A 277 16.60 -23.62 -22.04
N ALA A 278 15.45 -23.34 -21.40
CA ALA A 278 14.43 -22.46 -21.95
C ALA A 278 14.81 -20.97 -21.82
N THR A 279 15.43 -20.57 -20.70
CA THR A 279 15.68 -19.15 -20.39
C THR A 279 17.07 -18.67 -20.78
N HIS A 280 18.06 -19.55 -20.89
CA HIS A 280 19.44 -19.25 -21.27
C HIS A 280 19.84 -19.95 -22.57
N SER A 281 20.66 -19.28 -23.37
CA SER A 281 21.20 -19.85 -24.60
C SER A 281 22.37 -20.78 -24.29
N CYS A 282 22.61 -21.76 -25.18
CA CYS A 282 23.74 -22.69 -25.10
C CYS A 282 25.13 -22.02 -25.14
N SER A 283 25.21 -20.78 -25.63
CA SER A 283 26.44 -19.97 -25.56
C SER A 283 26.69 -19.40 -24.16
N ASP A 284 25.63 -19.22 -23.37
CA ASP A 284 25.69 -18.56 -22.08
C ASP A 284 25.95 -19.55 -20.94
N VAL A 285 25.31 -20.72 -20.99
CA VAL A 285 25.32 -21.77 -19.95
C VAL A 285 25.59 -23.14 -20.59
N ARG A 286 26.33 -24.01 -19.91
CA ARG A 286 26.66 -25.38 -20.34
C ARG A 286 26.52 -26.36 -19.18
#